data_AF-A0A6A1VUL1-F1
#
_entry.id   AF-A0A6A1VUL1-F1
#
_cell.length_a   1.000
_cell.length_b   1.000
_cell.length_c   1.000
_cell.angle_alpha   90.00
_cell.angle_beta   90.00
_cell.angle_gamma   90.00
#
_symmetry.space_group_name_H-M   'P 1'
#
loop_
_entity.id
_entity.type
_entity.pdbx_description
1 polymer ?
#
loop_
_entity_poly.entity_id
_entity_poly.type
_entity_poly.pdbx_seq_one_letter_code
_entity_poly.pdbx_strand_id
1 'polypeptide(L)'
;MNTAYRTHKNRMFQHYSVFNSKEEALEHPYPDMNKEEWTRVCDLFSSEEFQRRSAINKENRAKLKIVHTSGARSFQRARALLKNPETDD
;
A
#
# COMPACT_ATOMS: atom_id res chain seq x y z
N MET A 1 -3.47 -0.46 18.68
CA MET A 1 -2.96 0.39 17.57
C MET A 1 -4.15 0.81 16.71
N ASN A 2 -4.43 2.11 16.59
CA ASN A 2 -5.71 2.64 16.10
C ASN A 2 -5.88 2.42 14.57
N THR A 3 -6.66 1.40 14.19
CA THR A 3 -6.94 0.99 12.80
C THR A 3 -7.56 2.12 11.96
N ALA A 4 -8.29 3.04 12.60
CA ALA A 4 -8.90 4.20 11.95
C ALA A 4 -7.85 5.12 11.29
N TYR A 5 -6.74 5.40 11.96
CA TYR A 5 -5.69 6.30 11.46
C TYR A 5 -4.94 5.72 10.25
N ARG A 6 -4.59 4.42 10.29
CA ARG A 6 -3.96 3.73 9.14
C ARG A 6 -4.87 3.73 7.91
N THR A 7 -6.17 3.61 8.14
CA THR A 7 -7.18 3.67 7.08
C THR A 7 -7.26 5.07 6.48
N HIS A 8 -7.18 6.12 7.30
CA HIS A 8 -7.25 7.50 6.83
C HIS A 8 -6.06 7.91 5.94
N LYS A 9 -4.82 7.65 6.37
CA LYS A 9 -3.63 7.93 5.54
C LYS A 9 -3.64 7.16 4.22
N ASN A 10 -4.10 5.90 4.23
CA ASN A 10 -4.25 5.11 3.01
C ASN A 10 -5.31 5.71 2.08
N ARG A 11 -6.47 6.12 2.59
CA ARG A 11 -7.51 6.80 1.78
C ARG A 11 -7.01 8.09 1.14
N MET A 12 -6.25 8.90 1.89
CA MET A 12 -5.61 10.11 1.35
C MET A 12 -4.60 9.77 0.25
N PHE A 13 -3.79 8.73 0.46
CA PHE A 13 -2.84 8.29 -0.57
C PHE A 13 -3.55 7.73 -1.82
N GLN A 14 -4.65 6.99 -1.65
CA GLN A 14 -5.47 6.51 -2.77
C GLN A 14 -6.01 7.66 -3.59
N HIS A 15 -6.56 8.69 -2.94
CA HIS A 15 -7.01 9.91 -3.60
C HIS A 15 -5.86 10.60 -4.36
N TYR A 16 -4.72 10.83 -3.69
CA TYR A 16 -3.53 11.41 -4.30
C TYR A 16 -3.04 10.61 -5.52
N SER A 17 -3.06 9.28 -5.46
CA SER A 17 -2.52 8.40 -6.50
C SER A 17 -3.34 8.37 -7.80
N VAL A 18 -4.53 8.99 -7.83
CA VAL A 18 -5.32 9.14 -9.06
C VAL A 18 -4.72 10.19 -9.99
N PHE A 19 -3.99 11.16 -9.43
CA PHE A 19 -3.40 12.27 -10.18
C PHE A 19 -2.00 11.90 -10.69
N ASN A 20 -1.63 12.44 -11.86
CA ASN A 20 -0.35 12.13 -12.49
C ASN A 20 0.78 13.05 -11.99
N SER A 21 0.43 14.23 -11.48
CA SER A 21 1.38 15.18 -10.91
C SER A 21 0.94 15.70 -9.55
N LYS A 22 1.90 16.25 -8.81
CA LYS A 22 1.65 16.86 -7.50
C LYS A 22 0.80 18.12 -7.66
N GLU A 23 1.06 18.91 -8.70
CA GLU A 23 0.36 20.16 -9.01
C GLU A 23 -1.12 19.88 -9.28
N GLU A 24 -1.43 18.85 -10.06
CA GLU A 24 -2.79 18.39 -10.30
C GLU A 24 -3.46 17.94 -8.99
N ALA A 25 -2.75 17.20 -8.14
CA ALA A 25 -3.27 16.77 -6.85
C ALA A 25 -3.56 17.95 -5.90
N LEU A 26 -2.79 19.05 -5.95
CA LEU A 26 -2.99 20.22 -5.09
C LEU A 26 -4.28 20.99 -5.41
N GLU A 27 -4.71 21.00 -6.67
CA GLU A 27 -5.98 21.58 -7.10
C GLU A 27 -7.20 20.78 -6.62
N HIS A 28 -6.98 19.52 -6.22
CA HIS A 28 -8.00 18.62 -5.73
C HIS A 28 -7.75 18.18 -4.27
N PRO A 29 -8.06 19.03 -3.28
CA PRO A 29 -7.98 18.64 -1.87
C PRO A 29 -8.83 17.43 -1.51
N TYR A 30 -8.33 16.60 -0.59
CA TYR A 30 -9.11 15.50 -0.02
C TYR A 30 -10.36 16.05 0.72
N PRO A 31 -11.52 15.36 0.66
CA PRO A 31 -12.74 15.82 1.31
C PRO A 31 -12.54 16.17 2.79
N ASP A 32 -13.17 17.25 3.22
CA ASP A 32 -13.13 17.75 4.61
C ASP A 32 -11.73 18.17 5.12
N MET A 33 -10.75 18.37 4.23
CA MET A 33 -9.42 18.86 4.57
C MET A 33 -9.17 20.26 4.02
N ASN A 34 -8.47 21.10 4.79
CA ASN A 34 -8.10 22.43 4.31
C ASN A 34 -6.92 22.35 3.31
N LYS A 35 -6.74 23.39 2.49
CA LYS A 35 -5.71 23.41 1.42
C LYS A 35 -4.28 23.32 1.98
N GLU A 36 -4.01 23.95 3.11
CA GLU A 36 -2.67 23.97 3.72
C GLU A 36 -2.28 22.58 4.25
N GLU A 37 -3.19 21.91 4.94
CA GLU A 37 -3.04 20.54 5.42
C GLU A 37 -2.87 19.57 4.25
N TRP A 38 -3.70 19.70 3.21
CA TRP A 38 -3.58 18.90 2.00
C TRP A 38 -2.23 19.08 1.31
N THR A 39 -1.73 20.32 1.26
CA THR A 39 -0.42 20.62 0.68
C THR A 39 0.69 19.87 1.40
N ARG A 40 0.69 19.89 2.74
CA ARG A 40 1.67 19.12 3.55
C ARG A 40 1.57 17.62 3.31
N VAL A 41 0.36 17.10 3.08
CA VAL A 41 0.13 15.69 2.75
C VAL A 41 0.66 15.34 1.36
N CYS A 42 0.40 16.17 0.35
CA CYS A 42 0.99 16.01 -0.98
C CYS A 42 2.52 16.09 -0.95
N ASP A 43 3.09 17.02 -0.18
CA ASP A 43 4.54 17.10 0.05
C ASP A 43 5.10 15.78 0.59
N LEU A 44 4.45 15.23 1.62
CA LEU A 44 4.83 13.95 2.21
C LEU A 44 4.78 12.81 1.17
N PHE A 45 3.74 12.73 0.34
CA PHE A 45 3.62 11.67 -0.66
C PHE A 45 4.57 11.85 -1.85
N SER A 46 4.91 13.09 -2.19
CA SER A 46 5.90 13.42 -3.22
C SER A 46 7.35 13.21 -2.76
N SER A 47 7.58 13.11 -1.44
CA SER A 47 8.93 12.92 -0.89
C SER A 47 9.59 11.63 -1.37
N GLU A 48 10.87 11.71 -1.72
CA GLU A 48 11.66 10.56 -2.17
C GLU A 48 11.68 9.43 -1.13
N GLU A 49 11.76 9.78 0.16
CA GLU A 49 11.77 8.79 1.24
C GLU A 49 10.48 7.96 1.24
N PHE A 50 9.32 8.62 1.09
CA PHE A 50 8.03 7.95 1.05
C PHE A 50 7.91 7.07 -0.19
N GLN A 51 8.28 7.59 -1.37
CA GLN A 51 8.24 6.84 -2.63
C GLN A 51 9.14 5.61 -2.58
N ARG A 52 10.38 5.76 -2.10
CA ARG A 52 11.34 4.65 -1.93
C ARG A 52 10.77 3.55 -1.03
N ARG A 53 10.23 3.93 0.14
CA ARG A 53 9.62 2.98 1.08
C ARG A 53 8.39 2.31 0.48
N SER A 54 7.58 3.04 -0.27
CA SER A 54 6.40 2.51 -0.96
C SER A 54 6.80 1.48 -2.02
N ALA A 55 7.80 1.77 -2.85
CA ALA A 55 8.33 0.86 -3.87
C ALA A 55 8.85 -0.45 -3.25
N ILE A 56 9.70 -0.35 -2.22
CA ILE A 56 10.23 -1.52 -1.50
C ILE A 56 9.09 -2.36 -0.92
N ASN A 57 8.09 -1.72 -0.30
CA ASN A 57 6.95 -2.44 0.27
C ASN A 57 6.10 -3.13 -0.80
N LYS A 58 5.92 -2.50 -1.97
CA LYS A 58 5.21 -3.09 -3.12
C LYS A 58 5.95 -4.32 -3.64
N GLU A 59 7.27 -4.25 -3.79
CA GLU A 59 8.10 -5.39 -4.18
C GLU A 59 8.06 -6.51 -3.16
N ASN A 60 8.19 -6.19 -1.87
CA ASN A 60 8.12 -7.18 -0.79
C ASN A 60 6.76 -7.88 -0.78
N ARG A 61 5.68 -7.14 -1.06
CA ARG A 61 4.34 -7.72 -1.18
C ARG A 61 4.19 -8.61 -2.42
N ALA A 62 4.82 -8.26 -3.55
CA ALA A 62 4.86 -9.11 -4.74
C ALA A 62 5.67 -10.41 -4.52
N LYS A 63 6.74 -10.35 -3.71
CA LYS A 63 7.55 -11.53 -3.33
C LYS A 63 6.86 -12.45 -2.33
N LEU A 64 5.77 -12.01 -1.69
CA LEU A 64 5.04 -12.79 -0.68
C LEU A 64 4.20 -13.89 -1.35
N LYS A 65 4.77 -15.10 -1.43
CA LYS A 65 4.11 -16.26 -2.05
C LYS A 65 2.96 -16.85 -1.24
N ILE A 66 3.04 -16.78 0.09
CA ILE A 66 2.02 -17.34 1.00
C ILE A 66 1.40 -16.19 1.77
N VAL A 67 0.17 -15.84 1.41
CA VAL A 67 -0.62 -14.88 2.19
C VAL A 67 -1.34 -15.66 3.29
N HIS A 68 -0.94 -15.44 4.54
CA HIS A 68 -1.50 -16.11 5.73
C HIS A 68 -2.99 -15.78 5.98
N THR A 69 -3.60 -14.91 5.18
CA THR A 69 -5.03 -14.54 5.26
C THR A 69 -5.95 -15.52 4.51
N SER A 70 -5.48 -16.73 4.18
CA SER A 70 -6.21 -17.74 3.39
C SER A 70 -7.38 -18.43 4.13
N GLY A 71 -8.02 -17.74 5.08
CA GLY A 71 -9.10 -18.31 5.92
C GLY A 71 -8.63 -19.50 6.78
N ALA A 72 -9.49 -20.50 6.98
CA ALA A 72 -9.25 -21.66 7.86
C ALA A 72 -8.09 -22.60 7.43
N ARG A 73 -7.27 -22.22 6.46
CA ARG A 73 -6.14 -23.03 6.00
C ARG A 73 -4.88 -22.67 6.78
N SER A 74 -4.29 -23.67 7.43
CA SER A 74 -3.01 -23.50 8.14
C SER A 74 -1.88 -23.15 7.15
N PHE A 75 -0.87 -22.44 7.65
CA PHE A 75 0.32 -22.05 6.87
C PHE A 75 0.99 -23.26 6.20
N GLN A 76 1.02 -24.40 6.89
CA GLN A 76 1.55 -25.67 6.36
C GLN A 76 0.79 -26.13 5.11
N ARG A 77 -0.55 -26.05 5.12
CA ARG A 77 -1.39 -26.46 3.98
C ARG A 77 -1.25 -25.53 2.78
N ALA A 78 -1.14 -24.22 3.01
CA ALA A 78 -0.88 -23.26 1.95
C ALA A 78 0.49 -23.49 1.29
N ARG A 79 1.51 -23.80 2.10
CA ARG A 79 2.86 -24.13 1.61
C ARG A 79 2.89 -25.41 0.79
N ALA A 80 2.19 -26.46 1.22
CA ALA A 80 2.14 -27.74 0.51
C ALA A 80 1.53 -27.62 -0.90
N LEU A 81 0.50 -26.79 -1.08
CA LEU A 81 -0.14 -26.58 -2.39
C LEU A 81 0.71 -25.78 -3.38
N LEU A 82 1.71 -25.04 -2.89
CA LEU A 82 2.65 -24.28 -3.73
C LEU A 82 3.90 -25.08 -4.11
N LYS A 83 4.06 -26.31 -3.60
CA LYS A 83 5.08 -27.24 -4.11
C LYS A 83 4.59 -27.78 -5.45
N ASN A 84 5.33 -27.53 -6.54
CA ASN A 84 5.08 -28.18 -7.81
C ASN A 84 5.36 -29.69 -7.68
N PRO A 85 4.52 -30.58 -8.25
CA PRO A 85 4.75 -32.02 -8.22
C PRO A 85 5.96 -32.49 -9.06
N GLU A 86 6.61 -31.59 -9.81
CA GLU A 86 7.74 -31.92 -10.71
C GLU A 86 9.13 -31.81 -10.04
N THR A 87 9.20 -31.56 -8.73
CA THR A 87 10.49 -31.44 -8.02
C THR A 87 10.61 -32.37 -6.82
N ASP A 88 10.12 -33.59 -6.94
CA ASP A 88 10.51 -34.69 -6.06
C ASP A 88 11.02 -35.84 -6.97
N ASP A 89 12.31 -35.77 -7.31
CA ASP A 89 13.16 -36.87 -7.80
C ASP A 89 14.30 -37.04 -6.77
#